data_AF-A0A0A9WMF6-F1
#
_entry.id   AF-A0A0A9WMF6-F1
#
_cell.length_a   1.000
_cell.length_b   1.000
_cell.length_c   1.000
_cell.angle_alpha   90.00
_cell.angle_beta   90.00
_cell.angle_gamma   90.00
#
_symmetry.space_group_name_H-M   'P 1'
#
loop_
_entity.id
_entity.type
_entity.pdbx_description
1 polymer ?
#
loop_
_entity_poly.entity_id
_entity_poly.type
_entity_poly.pdbx_seq_one_letter_code
_entity_poly.pdbx_strand_id
1 'polypeptide(L)'
;MVLSAFSHYSALHIFANMYVLHSFSTGAVLMMGKEQFVGFYMAAAVVSSFASYVCKVALSKPGFSLGASGAIMAVLAYTCVKNPDSLLNIIFLPMITFKAGMALKAVMAFDTAGVVLGWTIFDHAAHLGGALFGVFWAHYGYSYMHFQRQHIFPLWHQLRSKNN
;
A
#
# COMPACT_ATOMS: atom_id res chain seq x y z
N MET A 1 11.50 9.70 -0.85
CA MET A 1 10.61 8.53 -1.03
C MET A 1 9.44 8.55 -0.05
N VAL A 2 9.66 8.80 1.25
CA VAL A 2 8.52 9.01 2.17
C VAL A 2 7.72 10.26 1.80
N LEU A 3 8.38 11.41 1.69
CA LEU A 3 7.70 12.69 1.41
C LEU A 3 6.99 12.72 0.05
N SER A 4 7.46 11.94 -0.93
CA SER A 4 6.79 11.85 -2.24
C SER A 4 5.39 11.22 -2.15
N ALA A 5 5.10 10.43 -1.12
CA ALA A 5 3.74 9.93 -0.87
C ALA A 5 2.74 11.05 -0.50
N PHE A 6 3.23 12.21 -0.05
CA PHE A 6 2.38 13.34 0.32
C PHE A 6 2.29 14.41 -0.78
N SER A 7 3.08 14.28 -1.85
CA SER A 7 3.09 15.21 -2.98
C SER A 7 2.17 14.73 -4.10
N HIS A 8 1.26 15.60 -4.56
CA HIS A 8 0.30 15.30 -5.63
C HIS A 8 0.33 16.41 -6.69
N TYR A 9 0.24 16.03 -7.97
CA TYR A 9 0.32 16.98 -9.09
C TYR A 9 -1.01 17.66 -9.44
N SER A 10 -2.16 17.11 -8.97
CA SER A 10 -3.49 17.66 -9.26
C SER A 10 -4.49 17.38 -8.13
N ALA A 11 -5.53 18.22 -8.05
CA ALA A 11 -6.60 18.11 -7.08
C ALA A 11 -7.40 16.79 -7.20
N LEU A 12 -7.67 16.35 -8.43
CA LEU A 12 -8.34 15.08 -8.69
C LEU A 12 -7.49 13.89 -8.19
N HIS A 13 -6.18 13.94 -8.40
CA HIS A 13 -5.27 12.86 -7.99
C HIS A 13 -5.22 12.73 -6.45
N ILE A 14 -5.12 13.84 -5.72
CA ILE A 14 -5.19 13.78 -4.24
C ILE A 14 -6.57 13.32 -3.76
N PHE A 15 -7.65 13.79 -4.37
CA PHE A 15 -9.00 13.36 -4.00
C PHE A 15 -9.18 11.85 -4.19
N ALA A 16 -8.81 11.31 -5.36
CA ALA A 16 -8.90 9.87 -5.64
C ALA A 16 -8.06 9.05 -4.65
N ASN A 17 -6.81 9.48 -4.38
CA ASN A 17 -5.95 8.78 -3.43
C ASN A 17 -6.54 8.78 -2.02
N MET A 18 -6.98 9.93 -1.53
CA MET A 18 -7.53 10.04 -0.17
C MET A 18 -8.86 9.31 -0.03
N TYR A 19 -9.68 9.28 -1.09
CA TYR A 19 -10.90 8.49 -1.13
C TYR A 19 -10.61 7.00 -0.96
N VAL A 20 -9.72 6.43 -1.80
CA VAL A 20 -9.37 5.00 -1.70
C VAL A 20 -8.72 4.71 -0.35
N LEU A 21 -7.79 5.56 0.11
CA LEU A 21 -7.17 5.38 1.42
C LEU A 21 -8.23 5.36 2.52
N HIS A 22 -9.19 6.29 2.51
CA HIS A 22 -10.29 6.32 3.47
C HIS A 22 -11.11 5.03 3.44
N SER A 23 -11.46 4.52 2.25
CA SER A 23 -12.27 3.30 2.09
C SER A 23 -11.62 2.05 2.68
N PHE A 24 -10.29 1.91 2.60
CA PHE A 24 -9.58 0.71 3.05
C PHE A 24 -8.89 0.87 4.41
N SER A 25 -8.58 2.10 4.84
CA SER A 25 -7.80 2.37 6.06
C SER A 25 -8.48 1.83 7.32
N THR A 26 -9.80 2.00 7.48
CA THR A 26 -10.52 1.49 8.66
C THR A 26 -10.35 -0.02 8.80
N GLY A 27 -10.60 -0.78 7.72
CA GLY A 27 -10.42 -2.23 7.73
C GLY A 27 -8.97 -2.63 8.01
N ALA A 28 -8.01 -1.97 7.35
CA ALA A 28 -6.59 -2.22 7.53
C ALA A 28 -6.14 -1.96 8.98
N VAL A 29 -6.53 -0.83 9.57
CA VAL A 29 -6.22 -0.45 10.96
C VAL A 29 -6.85 -1.43 11.95
N LEU A 30 -8.09 -1.89 11.72
CA LEU A 30 -8.72 -2.89 12.58
C LEU A 30 -7.97 -4.23 12.56
N MET A 31 -7.37 -4.60 11.42
CA MET A 31 -6.61 -5.84 11.30
C MET A 31 -5.20 -5.77 11.89
N MET A 32 -4.53 -4.61 11.81
CA MET A 32 -3.11 -4.50 12.21
C MET A 32 -2.84 -3.64 13.44
N GLY A 33 -3.79 -2.80 13.86
CA GLY A 33 -3.57 -1.75 14.86
C GLY A 33 -2.99 -0.47 14.25
N LYS A 34 -3.24 0.67 14.91
CA LYS A 34 -2.88 2.01 14.42
C LYS A 34 -1.37 2.20 14.26
N GLU A 35 -0.58 1.69 15.21
CA GLU A 35 0.88 1.87 15.24
C GLU A 35 1.52 1.12 14.06
N GLN A 36 1.11 -0.13 13.86
CA GLN A 36 1.60 -0.94 12.76
C GLN A 36 1.13 -0.41 11.41
N PHE A 37 -0.08 0.14 11.33
CA PHE A 37 -0.60 0.75 10.10
C PHE A 37 0.24 1.93 9.64
N VAL A 38 0.60 2.85 10.54
CA VAL A 38 1.46 3.98 10.19
C VAL A 38 2.83 3.49 9.71
N GLY A 39 3.46 2.56 10.44
CA GLY A 39 4.75 1.98 10.04
C GLY A 39 4.67 1.26 8.68
N PHE A 40 3.63 0.47 8.46
CA PHE A 40 3.36 -0.23 7.21
C PHE A 40 3.17 0.74 6.04
N TYR A 41 2.35 1.77 6.20
CA TYR A 41 2.10 2.76 5.15
C TYR A 41 3.38 3.51 4.75
N MET A 42 4.20 3.91 5.73
CA MET A 42 5.45 4.61 5.49
C MET A 42 6.49 3.70 4.81
N ALA A 43 6.58 2.43 5.22
CA ALA A 43 7.42 1.45 4.56
C ALA A 43 6.95 1.17 3.12
N ALA A 44 5.63 1.04 2.91
CA ALA A 44 5.04 0.83 1.60
C ALA A 44 5.32 2.01 0.66
N ALA A 45 5.28 3.25 1.15
CA ALA A 45 5.66 4.44 0.38
C ALA A 45 7.11 4.35 -0.13
N VAL A 46 8.04 3.91 0.72
CA VAL A 46 9.44 3.74 0.33
C VAL A 46 9.60 2.60 -0.69
N VAL A 47 9.04 1.43 -0.41
CA VAL A 47 9.19 0.24 -1.28
C VAL A 47 8.56 0.46 -2.65
N SER A 48 7.36 1.05 -2.71
CA SER A 48 6.68 1.34 -3.97
C SER A 48 7.43 2.38 -4.81
N SER A 49 7.85 3.50 -4.21
CA SER A 49 8.70 4.47 -4.92
C SER A 49 10.01 3.83 -5.41
N PHE A 50 10.59 2.91 -4.64
CA PHE A 50 11.83 2.24 -5.02
C PHE A 50 11.63 1.34 -6.23
N ALA A 51 10.58 0.52 -6.22
CA ALA A 51 10.21 -0.32 -7.36
C ALA A 51 10.01 0.52 -8.64
N SER A 52 9.36 1.68 -8.51
CA SER A 52 9.20 2.61 -9.63
C SER A 52 10.53 3.12 -10.18
N TYR A 53 11.43 3.60 -9.31
CA TYR A 53 12.73 4.11 -9.75
C TYR A 53 13.60 3.02 -10.37
N VAL A 54 13.65 1.82 -9.79
CA VAL A 54 14.38 0.68 -10.36
C VAL A 54 13.86 0.36 -11.76
N CYS A 55 12.55 0.28 -11.94
CA CYS A 55 11.94 0.00 -13.24
C CYS A 55 12.25 1.12 -14.27
N LYS A 56 12.12 2.38 -13.88
CA LYS A 56 12.41 3.54 -14.74
C LYS A 56 13.88 3.60 -15.16
N VAL A 57 14.80 3.33 -14.23
CA VAL A 57 16.25 3.25 -14.52
C VAL A 57 16.55 2.08 -15.45
N ALA A 58 15.99 0.89 -15.18
CA ALA A 58 16.21 -0.30 -16.01
C ALA A 58 15.67 -0.14 -17.44
N LEU A 59 14.58 0.62 -17.62
CA LEU A 59 13.95 0.88 -18.92
C LEU A 59 14.38 2.20 -19.55
N SER A 60 15.33 2.93 -18.96
CA SER A 60 15.79 4.26 -19.40
C SER A 60 14.65 5.27 -19.63
N LYS A 61 13.60 5.22 -18.80
CA LYS A 61 12.43 6.11 -18.90
C LYS A 61 12.55 7.27 -17.91
N PRO A 62 12.44 8.54 -18.35
CA PRO A 62 12.39 9.67 -17.44
C PRO A 62 11.03 9.72 -16.72
N GLY A 63 11.01 10.21 -15.49
CA GLY A 63 9.78 10.46 -14.75
C GLY A 63 9.94 10.40 -13.24
N PHE A 64 9.11 11.15 -12.53
CA PHE A 64 9.09 11.14 -11.07
C PHE A 64 8.13 10.05 -10.56
N SER A 65 8.39 9.50 -9.37
CA SER A 65 7.40 8.72 -8.63
C SER A 65 6.79 9.64 -7.59
N LEU A 66 5.55 10.08 -7.83
CA LEU A 66 4.84 11.09 -7.03
C LEU A 66 3.46 10.58 -6.65
N GLY A 67 3.11 10.73 -5.38
CA GLY A 67 1.77 10.45 -4.86
C GLY A 67 1.71 9.26 -3.90
N ALA A 68 0.63 9.24 -3.11
CA ALA A 68 0.32 8.21 -2.13
C ALA A 68 -0.03 6.85 -2.75
N SER A 69 -0.30 6.80 -4.05
CA SER A 69 -0.96 5.68 -4.71
C SER A 69 -0.23 4.34 -4.56
N GLY A 70 1.11 4.31 -4.58
CA GLY A 70 1.88 3.09 -4.31
C GLY A 70 1.68 2.54 -2.88
N ALA A 71 1.66 3.41 -1.87
CA ALA A 71 1.39 3.01 -0.49
C ALA A 71 -0.08 2.57 -0.30
N ILE A 72 -1.01 3.27 -0.96
CA ILE A 72 -2.44 2.91 -0.97
C ILE A 72 -2.64 1.54 -1.61
N MET A 73 -1.92 1.23 -2.70
CA MET A 73 -1.96 -0.09 -3.32
C MET A 73 -1.49 -1.20 -2.37
N ALA A 74 -0.53 -0.93 -1.49
CA ALA A 74 -0.16 -1.86 -0.43
C ALA A 74 -1.30 -2.06 0.59
N VAL A 75 -1.97 -0.99 1.02
CA VAL A 75 -3.12 -1.06 1.94
C VAL A 75 -4.27 -1.85 1.33
N LEU A 76 -4.59 -1.59 0.06
CA LEU A 76 -5.61 -2.31 -0.70
C LEU A 76 -5.24 -3.79 -0.81
N ALA A 77 -4.03 -4.11 -1.24
CA ALA A 77 -3.57 -5.48 -1.40
C ALA A 77 -3.59 -6.25 -0.07
N TYR A 78 -3.06 -5.65 1.00
CA TYR A 78 -3.13 -6.24 2.34
C TYR A 78 -4.57 -6.57 2.74
N THR A 79 -5.48 -5.61 2.54
CA THR A 79 -6.89 -5.77 2.92
C THR A 79 -7.60 -6.84 2.11
N CYS A 80 -7.34 -6.88 0.79
CA CYS A 80 -7.94 -7.87 -0.10
C CYS A 80 -7.39 -9.28 0.14
N VAL A 81 -6.12 -9.43 0.54
CA VAL A 81 -5.55 -10.74 0.90
C VAL A 81 -6.14 -11.25 2.22
N LYS A 82 -6.34 -10.36 3.21
CA LYS A 82 -6.90 -10.76 4.50
C LYS A 82 -8.40 -11.07 4.43
N ASN A 83 -9.14 -10.36 3.58
CA ASN A 83 -10.59 -10.56 3.42
C ASN A 83 -10.96 -10.77 1.94
N PRO A 84 -10.58 -11.90 1.31
CA PRO A 84 -10.72 -12.10 -0.13
C PRO A 84 -12.16 -12.21 -0.60
N ASP A 85 -13.06 -12.67 0.27
CA ASP A 85 -14.49 -12.82 -0.02
C ASP A 85 -15.33 -11.58 0.30
N SER A 86 -14.74 -10.52 0.86
CA SER A 86 -15.44 -9.25 1.05
C SER A 86 -15.89 -8.68 -0.29
N LEU A 87 -17.15 -8.24 -0.35
CA LEU A 87 -17.71 -7.61 -1.53
C LEU A 87 -17.28 -6.14 -1.57
N LEU A 88 -16.64 -5.76 -2.67
CA LEU A 88 -16.29 -4.39 -2.99
C LEU A 88 -17.25 -3.87 -4.05
N ASN A 89 -17.49 -2.56 -4.02
CA ASN A 89 -18.38 -1.87 -4.94
C ASN A 89 -17.57 -0.91 -5.81
N ILE A 90 -17.99 -0.74 -7.06
CA ILE A 90 -17.41 0.30 -7.93
C ILE A 90 -17.96 1.66 -7.49
N ILE A 91 -17.09 2.67 -7.44
CA ILE A 91 -17.49 4.05 -7.16
C ILE A 91 -18.52 4.49 -8.21
N PHE A 92 -19.66 5.02 -7.75
CA PHE A 92 -20.82 5.44 -8.56
C PHE A 92 -21.65 4.32 -9.21
N LEU A 93 -21.26 3.05 -9.07
CA LEU A 93 -22.05 1.89 -9.49
C LEU A 93 -22.17 0.88 -8.34
N PRO A 94 -22.82 1.26 -7.22
CA PRO A 94 -22.86 0.43 -6.00
C PRO A 94 -23.64 -0.89 -6.19
N MET A 95 -24.40 -1.01 -7.27
CA MET A 95 -25.13 -2.23 -7.63
C MET A 95 -24.22 -3.33 -8.18
N ILE A 96 -23.01 -2.97 -8.65
CA ILE A 96 -22.03 -3.92 -9.16
C ILE A 96 -21.06 -4.24 -8.04
N THR A 97 -21.13 -5.47 -7.55
CA THR A 97 -20.27 -5.97 -6.48
C THR A 97 -19.37 -7.09 -6.98
N PHE A 98 -18.16 -7.16 -6.45
CA PHE A 98 -17.18 -8.20 -6.80
C PHE A 98 -16.32 -8.52 -5.58
N LYS A 99 -15.78 -9.73 -5.55
CA LYS A 99 -14.91 -10.18 -4.46
C LYS A 99 -13.59 -9.40 -4.44
N ALA A 100 -13.14 -9.00 -3.25
CA ALA A 100 -11.87 -8.31 -3.05
C ALA A 100 -10.67 -9.06 -3.62
N GLY A 101 -10.66 -10.40 -3.52
CA GLY A 101 -9.61 -11.21 -4.14
C GLY A 101 -9.59 -11.13 -5.67
N MET A 102 -10.75 -10.95 -6.32
CA MET A 102 -10.81 -10.71 -7.77
C MET A 102 -10.36 -9.29 -8.11
N ALA A 103 -10.75 -8.31 -7.29
CA ALA A 103 -10.30 -6.92 -7.42
C ALA A 103 -8.77 -6.82 -7.47
N LEU A 104 -8.10 -7.43 -6.49
CA LEU A 104 -6.65 -7.41 -6.38
C LEU A 104 -5.99 -8.03 -7.60
N LYS A 105 -6.47 -9.21 -8.03
CA LYS A 105 -5.95 -9.88 -9.23
C LYS A 105 -6.12 -9.03 -10.49
N ALA A 106 -7.28 -8.39 -10.65
CA ALA A 106 -7.55 -7.53 -11.80
C ALA A 106 -6.63 -6.29 -11.82
N VAL A 107 -6.46 -5.61 -10.68
CA VAL A 107 -5.58 -4.44 -10.60
C VAL A 107 -4.12 -4.83 -10.83
N MET A 108 -3.63 -5.92 -10.22
CA MET A 108 -2.27 -6.40 -10.46
C MET A 108 -2.03 -6.79 -11.91
N ALA A 109 -3.01 -7.42 -12.57
CA ALA A 109 -2.92 -7.75 -13.99
C ALA A 109 -2.87 -6.47 -14.86
N PHE A 110 -3.70 -5.48 -14.54
CA PHE A 110 -3.70 -4.18 -15.23
C PHE A 110 -2.37 -3.44 -15.08
N ASP A 111 -1.81 -3.37 -13.88
CA ASP A 111 -0.51 -2.73 -13.65
C ASP A 111 0.64 -3.48 -14.30
N THR A 112 0.60 -4.81 -14.29
CA THR A 112 1.59 -5.64 -14.99
C THR A 112 1.53 -5.37 -16.50
N ALA A 113 0.33 -5.33 -17.08
CA ALA A 113 0.15 -4.96 -18.48
C ALA A 113 0.66 -3.53 -18.74
N GLY A 114 0.38 -2.58 -17.85
CA GLY A 114 0.87 -1.20 -17.95
C GLY A 114 2.39 -1.09 -17.94
N VAL A 115 3.08 -1.89 -17.11
CA VAL A 115 4.55 -1.96 -17.12
C VAL A 115 5.06 -2.58 -18.43
N VAL A 116 4.51 -3.72 -18.85
CA VAL A 116 4.95 -4.47 -20.04
C VAL A 116 4.71 -3.69 -21.33
N LEU A 117 3.52 -3.09 -21.47
CA LEU A 117 3.12 -2.30 -22.64
C LEU A 117 3.65 -0.86 -22.56
N GLY A 118 4.25 -0.47 -21.44
CA GLY A 118 4.93 0.81 -21.28
C GLY A 118 4.01 2.02 -21.14
N TRP A 119 2.80 1.84 -20.62
CA TRP A 119 1.87 2.94 -20.33
C TRP A 119 2.45 3.91 -19.30
N THR A 120 2.11 5.20 -19.44
CA THR A 120 2.69 6.28 -18.64
C THR A 120 1.65 7.11 -17.88
N ILE A 121 0.36 6.80 -18.03
CA ILE A 121 -0.73 7.52 -17.36
C ILE A 121 -0.67 7.29 -15.84
N PHE A 122 -0.28 6.09 -15.41
CA PHE A 122 -0.10 5.73 -14.01
C PHE A 122 1.33 5.26 -13.74
N ASP A 123 1.76 5.37 -12.47
CA ASP A 123 3.02 4.79 -12.01
C ASP A 123 2.82 3.29 -11.71
N HIS A 124 2.57 2.51 -12.76
CA HIS A 124 2.23 1.08 -12.66
C HIS A 124 3.28 0.26 -11.90
N ALA A 125 4.56 0.62 -12.03
CA ALA A 125 5.64 -0.03 -11.29
C ALA A 125 5.58 0.28 -9.78
N ALA A 126 5.22 1.51 -9.39
CA ALA A 126 4.96 1.84 -7.99
C ALA A 126 3.75 1.07 -7.45
N HIS A 127 2.67 0.98 -8.23
CA HIS A 127 1.45 0.27 -7.84
C HIS A 127 1.70 -1.21 -7.65
N LEU A 128 2.39 -1.86 -8.59
CA LEU A 128 2.75 -3.27 -8.50
C LEU A 128 3.71 -3.53 -7.32
N GLY A 129 4.74 -2.70 -7.14
CA GLY A 129 5.66 -2.81 -6.01
C GLY A 129 4.97 -2.64 -4.66
N GLY A 130 4.03 -1.70 -4.56
CA GLY A 130 3.18 -1.51 -3.39
C GLY A 130 2.28 -2.71 -3.12
N ALA A 131 1.58 -3.21 -4.15
CA ALA A 131 0.69 -4.36 -4.03
C ALA A 131 1.45 -5.61 -3.57
N LEU A 132 2.62 -5.90 -4.16
CA LEU A 132 3.47 -7.02 -3.76
C LEU A 132 3.94 -6.88 -2.30
N PHE A 133 4.31 -5.67 -1.88
CA PHE A 133 4.65 -5.42 -0.47
C PHE A 133 3.45 -5.65 0.46
N GLY A 134 2.25 -5.23 0.07
CA GLY A 134 1.02 -5.48 0.83
C GLY A 134 0.70 -6.97 0.97
N VAL A 135 0.83 -7.75 -0.11
CA VAL A 135 0.69 -9.22 -0.11
C VAL A 135 1.73 -9.85 0.83
N PHE A 136 3.00 -9.47 0.69
CA PHE A 136 4.08 -9.93 1.56
C PHE A 136 3.77 -9.64 3.04
N TRP A 137 3.28 -8.44 3.36
CA TRP A 137 2.96 -8.06 4.72
C TRP A 137 1.79 -8.86 5.28
N ALA A 138 0.79 -9.18 4.45
CA ALA A 138 -0.37 -9.98 4.83
C ALA A 138 0.00 -11.42 5.19
N HIS A 139 0.98 -12.02 4.52
CA HIS A 139 1.42 -13.39 4.79
C HIS A 139 2.51 -13.49 5.86
N TYR A 140 3.46 -12.54 5.90
CA TYR A 140 4.66 -12.65 6.73
C TYR A 140 4.88 -11.44 7.64
N GLY A 141 4.83 -10.23 7.09
CA GLY A 141 5.21 -9.00 7.80
C GLY A 141 4.41 -8.76 9.07
N TYR A 142 3.11 -9.05 9.05
CA TYR A 142 2.24 -8.93 10.23
C TYR A 142 2.72 -9.80 11.40
N SER A 143 2.86 -11.11 11.16
CA SER A 143 3.23 -12.09 12.20
C SER A 143 4.63 -11.82 12.74
N TYR A 144 5.58 -11.46 11.85
CA TYR A 144 6.93 -11.12 12.25
C TYR A 144 6.98 -9.89 13.15
N MET A 145 6.29 -8.81 12.79
CA MET A 145 6.25 -7.60 13.60
C MET A 145 5.58 -7.84 14.94
N HIS A 146 4.51 -8.65 14.97
CA HIS A 146 3.84 -9.03 16.22
C HIS A 146 4.79 -9.79 17.15
N PHE A 147 5.56 -10.74 16.61
CA PHE A 147 6.58 -11.47 17.38
C PHE A 147 7.66 -10.54 17.94
N GLN A 148 8.19 -9.63 17.12
CA GLN A 148 9.21 -8.67 17.58
C GLN A 148 8.68 -7.69 18.62
N ARG A 149 7.40 -7.30 18.51
CA ARG A 149 6.74 -6.44 19.50
C ARG A 149 6.85 -6.99 20.91
N GLN A 150 6.69 -8.31 21.07
CA GLN A 150 6.74 -8.98 22.38
C GLN A 150 8.12 -8.86 23.04
N HIS A 151 9.19 -8.69 22.26
CA HIS A 151 10.56 -8.56 22.75
C HIS A 151 10.96 -7.10 22.99
N ILE A 152 10.50 -6.19 22.11
CA ILE A 152 10.88 -4.77 22.16
C ILE A 152 10.11 -4.01 23.26
N PHE A 153 8.82 -4.31 23.46
CA PHE A 153 8.00 -3.57 24.43
C PHE A 153 8.50 -3.69 25.88
N PRO A 154 8.88 -4.88 26.39
CA PRO A 154 9.46 -5.00 27.72
C PRO A 154 10.74 -4.19 27.89
N LEU A 155 11.64 -4.22 26.89
CA LEU A 155 12.88 -3.43 26.90
C LEU A 155 12.60 -1.93 26.95
N TRP A 156 11.66 -1.46 26.12
CA TRP A 156 11.22 -0.07 26.15
C TRP A 156 10.64 0.34 27.50
N HIS A 157 9.78 -0.50 28.10
CA HIS A 157 9.21 -0.22 29.41
C HIS A 157 10.28 -0.16 30.50
N GLN A 158 11.26 -1.05 30.49
CA GLN A 158 12.40 -1.02 31.42
C GLN A 158 13.25 0.23 31.25
N LEU A 159 13.52 0.67 30.02
CA LEU A 159 14.27 1.89 29.76
C LEU A 159 13.52 3.13 30.25
N ARG A 160 12.20 3.20 29.99
CA ARG A 160 11.37 4.32 30.45
C ARG A 160 11.24 4.36 31.96
N SER A 161 11.13 3.21 32.63
CA SER A 161 10.96 3.15 34.08
C SER A 161 12.23 3.44 34.86
N LYS A 162 13.42 3.32 34.26
CA LYS A 162 14.71 3.66 34.89
C LYS A 162 15.03 5.16 34.90
N ASN A 163 14.34 5.94 34.07
CA ASN A 163 14.54 7.38 33.93
C ASN A 163 13.49 8.23 34.67
N ASN A 164 12.65 7.59 35.49
CA ASN A 164 11.70 8.21 36.43
C ASN A 164 12.07 7.78 37.85
#